data_AF-A0A0F9HN03-F1
#
_entry.id   AF-A0A0F9HN03-F1
#
_cell.length_a   1.000
_cell.length_b   1.000
_cell.length_c   1.000
_cell.angle_alpha   90.00
_cell.angle_beta   90.00
_cell.angle_gamma   90.00
#
_symmetry.space_group_name_H-M   'P 1'
#
loop_
_entity.id
_entity.type
_entity.pdbx_description
1 polymer ?
#
loop_
_entity_poly.entity_id
_entity_poly.type
_entity_poly.pdbx_seq_one_letter_code
_entity_poly.pdbx_strand_id
1 'polypeptide(L)' 'IAGKYLRREENERDRRCIFISLTPRGEEYLKKIEDAERVCEELLRSRLNEQELKKVEEGLELLLAAL' A
#
# COMPACT_ATOMS: atom_id res chain seq x y z
N ILE A 1 -8.36 17.54 -12.86
CA ILE A 1 -7.98 17.95 -11.50
C ILE A 1 -6.71 17.19 -11.16
N ALA A 2 -5.54 17.83 -11.24
CA ALA A 2 -4.31 17.27 -10.68
C ALA A 2 -4.33 17.61 -9.18
N GLY A 3 -4.31 16.59 -8.34
CA GLY A 3 -4.19 16.75 -6.90
C GLY A 3 -2.73 16.92 -6.50
N LYS A 4 -2.50 17.23 -5.23
CA LYS A 4 -1.16 17.38 -4.64
C LYS A 4 -0.31 16.09 -4.74
N TYR A 5 -0.95 14.92 -4.77
CA TYR A 5 -0.30 13.61 -4.71
C TYR A 5 -0.61 12.70 -5.91
N LEU A 6 -1.71 12.95 -6.61
CA LEU A 6 -2.15 12.16 -7.76
C LEU A 6 -2.31 13.05 -8.98
N ARG A 7 -1.78 12.60 -10.12
CA ARG A 7 -2.05 13.18 -11.43
C ARG A 7 -3.07 12.33 -12.17
N ARG A 8 -3.95 13.01 -12.89
CA ARG A 8 -5.01 12.43 -13.71
C ARG A 8 -4.78 12.84 -15.16
N GLU A 9 -4.63 11.88 -16.05
CA GLU A 9 -4.41 12.09 -17.48
C GLU A 9 -5.51 11.37 -18.28
N GLU A 10 -6.08 12.04 -19.29
CA GLU A 10 -7.01 11.37 -20.23
C GLU A 10 -6.21 10.43 -21.13
N ASN A 11 -6.78 9.27 -21.46
CA ASN A 11 -6.17 8.40 -22.44
C ASN A 11 -6.28 9.04 -23.83
N GLU A 12 -5.16 9.13 -24.55
CA GLU A 12 -5.08 9.75 -25.88
C GLU A 12 -5.97 9.06 -26.93
N ARG A 13 -6.31 7.78 -26.74
CA ARG A 13 -7.14 6.97 -27.65
C ARG A 13 -8.63 6.97 -27.27
N ASP A 14 -8.96 7.17 -26.00
CA ASP A 14 -10.35 7.26 -25.53
C ASP A 14 -10.43 8.21 -24.33
N ARG A 15 -10.97 9.41 -24.54
CA ARG A 15 -11.07 10.45 -23.50
C ARG A 15 -12.03 10.11 -22.35
N ARG A 16 -12.82 9.03 -22.49
CA ARG A 16 -13.63 8.46 -21.40
C ARG A 16 -12.79 7.64 -20.42
N CYS A 17 -11.61 7.19 -20.86
CA CYS A 17 -10.64 6.48 -20.05
C CYS A 17 -9.67 7.46 -19.38
N ILE A 18 -9.27 7.13 -18.16
CA ILE A 18 -8.46 7.99 -17.31
C ILE A 18 -7.29 7.16 -16.74
N PHE A 19 -6.08 7.69 -16.85
CA PHE A 19 -4.91 7.22 -16.12
C PHE A 19 -4.73 8.02 -14.84
N ILE A 20 -4.49 7.30 -13.75
CA ILE A 20 -4.16 7.87 -12.45
C ILE A 20 -2.77 7.38 -12.09
N SER A 21 -1.88 8.30 -11.75
CA SER A 21 -0.56 7.96 -11.26
C SER A 21 -0.13 8.94 -10.17
N LEU A 22 0.96 8.62 -9.47
CA LEU A 22 1.52 9.53 -8.49
C LEU A 22 2.16 10.75 -9.17
N THR A 23 2.09 11.88 -8.48
CA THR A 23 3.00 13.01 -8.73
C THR A 23 4.34 12.72 -8.06
N PRO A 24 5.43 13.45 -8.38
CA PRO A 24 6.68 13.33 -7.64
C PRO A 24 6.51 13.50 -6.13
N ARG A 25 5.62 14.42 -5.71
CA ARG A 25 5.25 14.59 -4.31
C ARG A 25 4.45 13.42 -3.74
N GLY A 26 3.63 12.77 -4.57
CA GLY A 26 2.95 11.52 -4.23
C GLY A 26 3.95 10.39 -3.96
N GLU A 27 4.97 10.25 -4.79
CA GLU A 27 6.04 9.25 -4.63
C GLU A 27 6.86 9.51 -3.36
N GLU A 28 7.25 10.76 -3.10
CA GLU A 28 7.93 11.12 -1.84
C GLU A 28 7.10 10.79 -0.60
N TYR A 29 5.78 10.96 -0.69
CA TYR A 29 4.89 10.68 0.43
C TYR A 29 4.62 9.19 0.59
N LEU A 30 4.50 8.45 -0.52
CA LEU A 30 4.41 6.99 -0.52
C LEU A 30 5.61 6.39 0.21
N LYS A 31 6.83 6.84 -0.12
CA LYS A 31 8.03 6.37 0.56
C LYS A 31 8.00 6.59 2.08
N LYS A 32 7.46 7.72 2.55
CA LYS A 32 7.31 8.00 3.99
C LYS A 32 6.29 7.09 4.66
N ILE A 33 5.23 6.73 3.94
CA ILE A 33 4.23 5.77 4.41
C ILE A 33 4.87 4.38 4.50
N GLU A 34 5.56 3.92 3.45
CA GLU A 34 6.26 2.63 3.44
C GLU A 34 7.30 2.53 4.57
N ASP A 35 8.06 3.60 4.81
CA ASP A 35 9.00 3.65 5.92
C ASP A 35 8.30 3.54 7.29
N ALA A 36 7.15 4.20 7.46
CA ALA A 36 6.36 4.11 8.69
C ALA A 36 5.69 2.74 8.86
N GLU A 37 5.17 2.16 7.79
CA GLU A 37 4.60 0.81 7.76
C GLU A 37 5.62 -0.23 8.18
N ARG A 38 6.85 -0.15 7.66
CA ARG A 38 7.94 -1.04 8.07
C ARG A 38 8.22 -0.94 9.56
N VAL A 39 8.31 0.27 10.12
CA VAL A 39 8.56 0.47 11.56
C VAL A 39 7.42 -0.10 12.40
N CYS A 40 6.16 0.10 11.98
CA CYS A 40 5.01 -0.48 12.66
C CYS A 40 5.04 -2.01 12.61
N GLU A 41 5.34 -2.59 11.45
CA GLU A 41 5.44 -4.03 11.26
C GLU A 41 6.55 -4.65 12.11
N GLU A 42 7.74 -4.02 12.15
CA GLU A 42 8.85 -4.44 13.01
C GLU A 42 8.44 -4.44 14.49
N LEU A 43 7.74 -3.39 14.95
CA LEU A 43 7.24 -3.32 16.32
C LEU A 43 6.22 -4.42 16.63
N LEU A 44 5.30 -4.71 15.71
CA LEU A 44 4.32 -5.78 15.87
C LEU A 44 5.01 -7.14 15.94
N ARG A 45 5.93 -7.42 15.00
CA ARG A 45 6.71 -8.66 14.95
C ARG A 45 7.61 -8.85 16.17
N SER A 46 8.18 -7.77 16.72
CA SER A 46 9.05 -7.84 17.91
C SER A 46 8.34 -8.39 19.16
N ARG A 47 7.01 -8.39 19.17
CA ARG A 47 6.18 -8.88 20.29
C ARG A 47 5.73 -10.33 20.11
N LEU A 48 6.11 -10.97 19.01
CA LEU A 48 5.71 -12.33 18.67
C LEU A 48 6.96 -13.19 18.53
N ASN A 49 6.91 -14.41 19.07
CA ASN A 49 7.90 -15.42 18.69
C ASN A 49 7.54 -16.05 17.33
N GLU A 50 8.47 -16.83 16.76
CA GLU A 50 8.28 -17.44 15.44
C GLU A 50 7.01 -18.29 15.31
N GLN A 51 6.62 -19.00 16.37
CA GLN A 51 5.41 -19.83 16.35
C GLN A 51 4.14 -18.98 16.40
N GLU A 52 4.15 -17.88 17.14
CA GLU A 52 3.02 -16.94 17.20
C GLU A 52 2.86 -16.18 15.89
N LEU A 53 3.97 -15.73 15.32
CA LEU A 53 3.99 -15.07 14.02
C LEU A 53 3.41 -15.97 12.92
N LYS A 54 3.83 -17.24 12.87
CA LYS A 54 3.32 -18.22 11.91
C LYS A 54 1.80 -18.40 12.02
N LYS A 55 1.25 -18.46 13.24
CA LYS A 55 -0.22 -18.56 13.45
C LYS A 55 -0.96 -17.33 12.94
N VAL A 56 -0.37 -16.14 13.12
CA VAL A 56 -0.95 -14.90 12.60
C VAL A 56 -0.96 -14.91 11.07
N GLU A 57 0.14 -15.31 10.45
CA GLU A 57 0.26 -15.43 8.98
C GLU A 57 -0.75 -16.44 8.42
N GLU A 58 -0.84 -17.64 8.99
CA GLU A 58 -1.84 -18.66 8.62
C GLU A 58 -3.28 -18.14 8.78
N GLY A 59 -3.58 -17.44 9.88
CA GLY A 59 -4.89 -16.85 10.11
C GLY A 59 -5.25 -15.76 9.09
N LEU A 60 -4.30 -14.92 8.71
CA LEU A 60 -4.48 -13.88 7.70
C LEU A 60 -4.70 -14.48 6.31
N GLU A 61 -3.95 -15.51 5.93
CA GLU A 61 -4.13 -16.22 4.67
C GLU A 61 -5.55 -16.80 4.54
N LEU A 62 -6.08 -17.40 5.61
CA LEU A 62 -7.44 -17.93 5.62
C LEU A 62 -8.50 -16.83 5.45
N LEU A 63 -8.30 -15.66 6.07
CA LEU A 63 -9.22 -14.53 5.93
C LEU A 63 -9.18 -13.94 4.52
N LEU A 64 -7.99 -13.80 3.93
CA LEU A 64 -7.82 -13.29 2.57
C LEU A 64 -8.38 -14.24 1.52
N ALA A 65 -8.24 -15.56 1.72
CA ALA A 65 -8.83 -16.56 0.83
C ALA A 65 -10.36 -16.60 0.88
N ALA A 66 -10.98 -15.99 1.91
CA ALA A 66 -12.42 -15.93 2.09
C ALA A 66 -13.06 -14.63 1.55
N LEU A 67 -12.25 -13.67 1.07
CA LEU A 67 -12.67 -12.41 0.44
C LEU A 67 -12.70 -12.51 -1.09
#